data_AF-A0A532E223-F1
#
_entry.id   AF-A0A532E223-F1
#
_cell.length_a   1.000
_cell.length_b   1.000
_cell.length_c   1.000
_cell.angle_alpha   90.00
_cell.angle_beta   90.00
_cell.angle_gamma   90.00
#
_symmetry.space_group_name_H-M   'P 1'
#
loop_
_entity.id
_entity.type
_entity.pdbx_description
1 polymer ?
#
loop_
_entity_poly.entity_id
_entity_poly.type
_entity_poly.pdbx_seq_one_letter_code
_entity_poly.pdbx_strand_id
1 'polypeptide(L)' 'IQDWRGAGLLKPSVLKPVLTTIDPALVLKKLGRLASTDQAALRQALSAILG' A
#
# COMPACT_ATOMS: atom_id res chain seq x y z
N ILE A 1 -2.33 -4.20 6.60
CA ILE A 1 -3.30 -4.49 5.52
C ILE A 1 -4.19 -5.59 6.06
N GLN A 2 -5.45 -5.27 6.33
CA GLN A 2 -6.38 -6.21 6.95
C GLN A 2 -6.84 -7.25 5.93
N ASP A 3 -7.24 -6.81 4.73
CA ASP A 3 -7.72 -7.69 3.66
C ASP A 3 -6.60 -8.03 2.66
N TRP A 4 -5.56 -8.73 3.15
CA TRP A 4 -4.42 -9.09 2.31
C TRP A 4 -4.80 -10.07 1.18
N ARG A 5 -5.82 -10.92 1.39
CA ARG A 5 -6.32 -11.87 0.38
C ARG A 5 -7.08 -11.15 -0.73
N GLY A 6 -8.05 -10.30 -0.37
CA GLY A 6 -8.77 -9.48 -1.35
C GLY A 6 -7.86 -8.48 -2.07
N ALA A 7 -6.76 -8.07 -1.42
CA ALA A 7 -5.73 -7.26 -2.04
C ALA A 7 -4.81 -8.00 -3.03
N GLY A 8 -4.90 -9.33 -3.14
CA GLY A 8 -4.06 -10.14 -4.02
C GLY A 8 -2.65 -10.42 -3.47
N LEU A 9 -2.42 -10.21 -2.17
CA LEU A 9 -1.14 -10.51 -1.54
C LEU A 9 -1.06 -12.00 -1.19
N LEU A 10 0.14 -12.56 -1.25
CA LEU A 10 0.35 -13.99 -0.96
C LEU A 10 0.25 -14.33 0.53
N LYS A 11 0.40 -13.33 1.40
CA LYS A 11 0.45 -13.50 2.86
C LYS A 11 0.07 -12.23 3.60
N PRO A 12 -0.27 -12.31 4.91
CA PRO A 12 -0.42 -11.13 5.76
C PRO A 12 0.76 -10.18 5.59
N SER A 13 0.45 -8.89 5.41
CA SER A 13 1.43 -7.87 5.06
C SER A 13 1.13 -6.55 5.77
N VAL A 14 2.19 -5.80 6.03
CA VAL A 14 2.15 -4.49 6.70
C VAL A 14 2.67 -3.40 5.77
N LEU A 15 2.11 -2.20 5.89
CA LEU A 15 2.63 -1.02 5.22
C LEU A 15 3.82 -0.49 6.04
N LYS A 16 4.96 -0.25 5.39
CA LYS A 16 6.12 0.42 6.01
C LYS A 16 6.01 1.93 5.76
N PRO A 17 6.37 2.81 6.72
CA PRO A 17 6.34 4.26 6.55
C PRO A 17 7.57 4.76 5.78
N VAL A 18 7.77 4.25 4.56
CA VAL A 18 8.87 4.65 3.67
C VAL A 18 8.26 5.25 2.42
N LEU A 19 8.55 6.53 2.17
CA LEU A 19 8.13 7.28 1.00
C LEU A 19 9.35 7.61 0.15
N THR A 20 9.30 7.29 -1.12
CA THR A 20 10.37 7.59 -2.07
C THR A 20 9.77 7.80 -3.46
N THR A 21 10.39 8.67 -4.25
CA THR A 21 10.06 8.84 -5.67
C THR A 21 10.87 7.83 -6.48
N ILE A 22 10.21 7.09 -7.38
CA ILE A 22 10.85 6.08 -8.24
C ILE A 22 10.64 6.41 -9.71
N ASP A 23 11.59 5.99 -10.56
CA ASP A 23 11.39 5.93 -12.01
C ASP A 23 10.29 4.90 -12.35
N PRO A 24 9.29 5.23 -13.18
CA PRO A 24 8.26 4.28 -13.62
C PRO A 24 8.80 2.96 -14.20
N ALA A 25 9.99 2.97 -14.83
CA ALA A 25 10.63 1.78 -15.37
C ALA A 25 11.04 0.76 -14.29
N LEU A 26 11.12 1.17 -13.01
CA LEU A 26 11.39 0.27 -11.89
C LEU A 26 10.17 -0.58 -11.49
N VAL A 27 8.97 -0.30 -12.04
CA VAL A 27 7.76 -1.06 -11.72
C VAL A 27 7.71 -2.35 -12.56
N LEU A 28 8.02 -3.49 -11.94
CA LEU A 28 8.02 -4.79 -12.62
C LEU A 28 6.62 -5.34 -12.93
N LYS A 29 5.69 -5.22 -11.98
CA LYS A 29 4.31 -5.70 -12.12
C LYS A 29 3.38 -5.15 -11.04
N LYS A 30 2.09 -5.09 -11.34
CA LYS A 30 1.03 -4.88 -10.35
C LYS A 30 0.77 -6.18 -9.57
N LEU A 31 0.82 -6.12 -8.24
CA LEU A 31 0.53 -7.27 -7.37
C LEU A 31 -0.95 -7.43 -7.03
N GLY A 32 -1.71 -6.34 -7.03
CA GLY A 32 -3.13 -6.35 -6.71
C GLY A 32 -3.69 -4.97 -6.43
N ARG A 33 -4.70 -4.87 -5.56
CA ARG A 33 -5.36 -3.60 -5.20
C ARG A 33 -5.92 -3.66 -3.79
N LEU A 34 -5.50 -2.75 -2.92
CA LEU A 34 -6.03 -2.65 -1.56
C LEU A 34 -7.55 -2.46 -1.54
N ALA A 35 -8.23 -3.06 -0.56
CA ALA A 35 -9.64 -2.78 -0.28
C ALA A 35 -9.85 -1.31 0.11
N SER A 36 -11.08 -0.81 0.00
CA SER A 36 -11.42 0.59 0.32
C SER A 36 -11.06 0.97 1.77
N THR A 37 -11.24 0.05 2.71
CA THR A 37 -10.88 0.21 4.13
C THR A 37 -9.37 0.35 4.32
N ASP A 38 -8.57 -0.51 3.69
CA ASP A 38 -7.11 -0.42 3.71
C ASP A 38 -6.58 0.84 3.00
N GLN A 39 -7.24 1.29 1.93
CA GLN A 39 -6.92 2.58 1.27
C GLN A 39 -7.21 3.78 2.17
N ALA A 40 -8.30 3.76 2.94
CA ALA A 40 -8.64 4.83 3.89
C ALA A 40 -7.60 4.92 5.01
N ALA A 41 -7.18 3.77 5.57
CA ALA A 41 -6.12 3.70 6.57
C ALA A 41 -4.76 4.19 6.01
N LEU A 42 -4.43 3.84 4.76
CA LEU A 42 -3.24 4.37 4.09
C LEU A 42 -3.29 5.90 3.97
N ARG A 43 -4.42 6.48 3.56
CA ARG A 43 -4.56 7.95 3.46
C ARG A 43 -4.40 8.64 4.80
N GLN A 44 -4.97 8.10 5.88
CA GLN A 44 -4.77 8.64 7.22
C GLN A 44 -3.30 8.56 7.65
N ALA A 45 -2.63 7.44 7.38
CA ALA A 45 -1.21 7.29 7.67
C ALA A 45 -0.35 8.29 6.88
N LEU A 46 -0.67 8.53 5.61
CA LEU A 46 0.01 9.53 4.79
C LEU A 46 -0.18 10.95 5.36
N SER A 47 -1.40 11.33 5.73
CA SER A 47 -1.65 12.62 6.41
C SER A 47 -0.88 12.75 7.72
N ALA A 48 -0.78 11.68 8.50
CA ALA A 48 0.02 11.70 9.73
C ALA A 48 1.54 11.84 9.48
N ILE A 49 2.05 11.31 8.37
CA ILE A 49 3.47 11.38 7.99
C ILE A 49 3.82 12.74 7.38
N LEU A 50 2.92 13.34 6.59
CA LEU A 50 3.19 14.53 5.80
C LEU A 50 2.73 15.85 6.47
N GLY A 51 1.85 15.78 7.47
CA GLY A 51 1.16 16.95 8.03
C GLY A 51 -0.01 17.40 7.18
#